data_AF-A0A2I7K503-F1
#
_entry.id   AF-A0A2I7K503-F1
#
_cell.length_a   1.000
_cell.length_b   1.000
_cell.length_c   1.000
_cell.angle_alpha   90.00
_cell.angle_beta   90.00
_cell.angle_gamma   90.00
#
_symmetry.space_group_name_H-M   'P 1'
#
loop_
_entity.id
_entity.type
_entity.pdbx_description
1 polymer ?
#
loop_
_entity_poly.entity_id
_entity_poly.type
_entity_poly.pdbx_seq_one_letter_code
_entity_poly.pdbx_strand_id
1 'polypeptide(L)' 'MTYLDLKSGDVVVIRAGEDWPEHLFRIDEVFEDLVTGYSITGPLKDEYGEPDFDLILRVHSRAAG' A
#
# COMPACT_ATOMS: atom_id res chain seq x y z
N MET A 1 6.53 7.53 16.28
CA MET A 1 6.81 6.79 15.03
C MET A 1 6.13 7.56 13.93
N THR A 2 6.87 7.95 12.89
CA THR A 2 6.36 8.81 11.82
C THR A 2 5.36 7.99 11.00
N TYR A 3 4.09 8.02 11.40
CA TYR A 3 2.99 7.59 10.55
C TYR A 3 3.14 8.37 9.26
N LEU A 4 3.53 7.67 8.19
CA LEU A 4 3.55 8.25 6.85
C LEU A 4 2.18 8.90 6.69
N ASP A 5 2.15 10.20 6.44
CA ASP A 5 0.94 10.98 6.20
C ASP A 5 0.29 10.49 4.89
N LEU A 6 -0.21 9.26 4.92
CA LEU A 6 -0.73 8.51 3.79
C LEU A 6 -2.11 9.05 3.49
N LYS A 7 -2.41 9.15 2.19
CA LYS A 7 -3.68 9.64 1.70
C LYS A 7 -4.16 8.75 0.57
N SER A 8 -5.45 8.84 0.28
CA SER A 8 -6.04 8.23 -0.89
C SER A 8 -5.29 8.66 -2.16
N GLY A 9 -5.03 7.69 -3.03
CA GLY A 9 -4.26 7.83 -4.26
C GLY A 9 -2.74 7.73 -4.11
N ASP A 10 -2.19 7.72 -2.90
CA ASP A 10 -0.76 7.43 -2.71
C ASP A 10 -0.45 5.99 -3.16
N VAL A 11 0.77 5.79 -3.68
CA VAL A 11 1.28 4.48 -4.06
C VAL A 11 2.40 4.11 -3.11
N VAL A 12 2.25 2.97 -2.45
CA VAL A 12 3.20 2.43 -1.47
C VAL A 12 3.80 1.11 -1.97
N VAL A 13 4.94 0.76 -1.39
CA VAL A 13 5.60 -0.54 -1.60
C VAL A 13 5.24 -1.44 -0.42
N ILE A 14 4.55 -2.54 -0.70
CA ILE A 14 4.18 -3.57 0.27
C ILE A 14 5.27 -4.63 0.32
N ARG A 15 5.75 -4.98 1.51
CA ARG A 15 6.79 -5.99 1.69
C ARG A 15 6.36 -7.35 1.14
N ALA A 16 7.33 -8.12 0.66
CA ALA A 16 7.11 -9.52 0.31
C ALA A 16 6.69 -10.33 1.56
N GLY A 17 5.63 -11.10 1.43
CA GLY A 17 5.21 -12.11 2.40
C GLY A 17 5.76 -13.49 2.05
N GLU A 18 5.23 -14.52 2.70
CA GLU A 18 5.58 -15.91 2.38
C GLU A 18 4.97 -16.36 1.04
N ASP A 19 3.76 -15.88 0.73
CA ASP A 19 3.00 -16.29 -0.46
C ASP A 19 2.97 -15.26 -1.59
N TRP A 20 3.47 -14.04 -1.37
CA TRP A 20 3.47 -12.97 -2.37
C TRP A 20 4.77 -12.16 -2.38
N PRO A 21 5.22 -11.71 -3.57
CA PRO A 21 6.38 -10.86 -3.67
C PRO A 21 6.07 -9.41 -3.25
N GLU A 22 7.13 -8.62 -3.10
CA GLU A 22 7.04 -7.16 -2.97
C GLU A 22 6.30 -6.60 -4.18
N HIS A 23 5.35 -5.70 -3.95
CA HIS A 23 4.56 -5.10 -5.01
C HIS A 23 4.12 -3.67 -4.66
N LEU A 24 3.76 -2.93 -5.70
CA LEU A 24 3.17 -1.61 -5.57
C LEU A 24 1.68 -1.73 -5.27
N PHE A 25 1.22 -0.88 -4.37
CA PHE A 25 -0.16 -0.84 -3.90
C PHE A 25 -0.65 0.61 -3.91
N ARG A 26 -1.78 0.86 -4.56
CA ARG A 26 -2.45 2.16 -4.57
C ARG A 26 -3.46 2.20 -3.44
N ILE A 27 -3.31 3.18 -2.56
CA ILE A 27 -4.23 3.43 -1.46
C ILE A 27 -5.53 4.02 -2.01
N ASP A 28 -6.65 3.47 -1.58
CA ASP A 28 -8.00 3.99 -1.83
C ASP A 28 -8.52 4.69 -0.57
N GLU A 29 -8.44 4.03 0.59
CA GLU A 29 -8.80 4.60 1.90
C GLU A 29 -7.72 4.34 2.96
N VAL A 30 -7.65 5.23 3.96
CA VAL A 30 -6.70 5.15 5.07
C VAL A 30 -7.50 5.10 6.37
N PHE A 31 -7.26 4.07 7.17
CA PHE A 31 -7.86 3.86 8.48
C PHE A 31 -6.84 4.09 9.59
N GLU A 32 -7.26 3.92 10.84
CA GLU A 32 -6.41 4.18 12.01
C GLU A 32 -5.20 3.24 12.11
N ASP A 33 -5.31 2.01 11.60
CA ASP A 33 -4.29 0.95 11.73
C ASP A 33 -3.86 0.31 10.40
N LEU A 34 -4.62 0.53 9.31
CA LEU A 34 -4.38 -0.09 8.00
C LEU A 34 -4.74 0.85 6.84
N VAL A 35 -4.34 0.46 5.64
CA VAL A 35 -4.84 1.07 4.40
C VAL A 35 -5.56 0.04 3.55
N THR A 36 -6.46 0.52 2.72
CA THR A 36 -7.15 -0.31 1.73
C THR A 36 -6.88 0.20 0.34
N GLY A 37 -7.14 -0.62 -0.67
CA GLY A 37 -6.95 -0.26 -2.07
C GLY A 37 -6.52 -1.43 -2.93
N TYR A 38 -5.74 -1.14 -3.97
CA TYR A 38 -5.49 -2.09 -5.05
C TYR A 38 -4.02 -2.25 -5.38
N SER A 39 -3.62 -3.50 -5.56
CA SER A 39 -2.28 -3.86 -6.04
C SER A 39 -2.11 -3.47 -7.51
N ILE A 40 -1.03 -2.76 -7.81
CA ILE A 40 -0.73 -2.24 -9.16
C ILE A 40 0.16 -3.21 -9.95
N THR A 41 0.98 -3.99 -9.25
CA THR A 41 2.00 -4.85 -9.85
C THR A 41 2.04 -6.22 -9.19
N GLY A 42 2.75 -7.15 -9.82
CA GLY A 42 2.97 -8.49 -9.27
C GLY A 42 1.79 -9.43 -9.55
N PRO A 43 1.77 -10.61 -8.90
CA PRO A 43 0.73 -11.61 -9.11
C PRO A 43 -0.63 -11.16 -8.58
N LEU A 44 -0.64 -10.19 -7.65
CA LEU A 44 -1.84 -9.62 -7.05
C LEU A 44 -2.38 -8.41 -7.82
N LYS A 45 -1.90 -8.14 -9.04
CA LYS A 45 -2.33 -6.96 -9.79
C LYS A 45 -3.86 -6.93 -9.94
N ASP A 46 -4.44 -5.74 -9.71
CA ASP A 46 -5.87 -5.44 -9.71
C ASP A 46 -6.68 -6.12 -8.58
N GLU A 47 -6.00 -6.79 -7.63
CA GLU A 47 -6.63 -7.33 -6.43
C GLU A 47 -6.80 -6.26 -5.34
N TYR A 48 -7.94 -6.31 -4.66
CA TYR A 48 -8.21 -5.49 -3.48
C TYR A 48 -7.50 -6.08 -2.26
N GLY A 49 -6.86 -5.22 -1.47
CA GLY A 49 -6.16 -5.62 -0.25
C GLY A 49 -6.34 -4.62 0.88
N GLU A 50 -6.01 -5.08 2.08
CA GLU A 50 -6.12 -4.31 3.32
C GLU A 50 -4.83 -4.43 4.15
N PRO A 51 -3.66 -4.01 3.61
CA PRO A 51 -2.39 -4.17 4.32
C PRO A 51 -2.28 -3.22 5.53
N ASP A 52 -1.81 -3.78 6.66
CA ASP A 52 -1.41 -3.00 7.83
C ASP A 52 -0.19 -2.11 7.53
N PHE A 53 -0.03 -1.04 8.30
CA PHE A 53 1.10 -0.11 8.13
C PHE A 53 2.47 -0.77 8.29
N ASP A 54 2.59 -1.87 9.05
CA ASP A 54 3.84 -2.62 9.22
C ASP A 54 4.34 -3.27 7.90
N LEU A 55 3.41 -3.56 6.99
CA LEU A 55 3.75 -4.12 5.68
C LEU A 55 4.25 -3.06 4.70
N ILE A 56 4.04 -1.77 4.99
CA ILE A 56 4.43 -0.67 4.11
C ILE A 56 5.91 -0.36 4.34
N LEU A 57 6.74 -0.68 3.34
CA LEU A 57 8.17 -0.40 3.40
C LEU A 57 8.48 1.08 3.16
N ARG A 58 7.79 1.69 2.19
CA ARG A 58 7.96 3.10 1.80
C ARG A 58 6.86 3.58 0.87
N VAL A 59 6.69 4.89 0.78
CA VAL A 59 5.90 5.52 -0.29
C VAL A 59 6.72 5.53 -1.59
N HIS A 60 6.12 5.02 -2.66
CA HIS A 60 6.68 5.05 -4.01
C HIS A 60 6.33 6.35 -4.74
N SER A 61 5.06 6.76 -4.68
CA SER A 61 4.57 8.00 -5.28
C SER A 61 3.46 8.59 -4.42
N ARG A 62 3.38 9.91 -4.36
CA ARG A 62 2.27 10.61 -3.71
C ARG A 62 1.19 10.91 -4.74
N ALA A 63 -0.08 10.90 -4.35
CA ALA A 63 -1.14 11.48 -5.15
C ALA A 63 -0.79 12.95 -5.40
N ALA A 64 -0.83 13.38 -6.67
CA ALA A 64 -0.75 14.78 -7.00
C ALA A 64 -1.91 15.49 -6.29
N GLY A 65 -1.58 16.34 -5.32
CA GLY A 65 -2.55 17.21 -4.64
C GLY A 65 -2.99 18.33 -5.55
#